data_AF-A0A3N5RGL6-F1
#
_entry.id   AF-A0A3N5RGL6-F1
#
_cell.length_a   1.000
_cell.length_b   1.000
_cell.length_c   1.000
_cell.angle_alpha   90.00
_cell.angle_beta   90.00
_cell.angle_gamma   90.00
#
_symmetry.space_group_name_H-M   'P 1'
#
loop_
_entity.id
_entity.type
_entity.pdbx_description
1 polymer ?
#
loop_
_entity_poly.entity_id
_entity_poly.type
_entity_poly.pdbx_seq_one_letter_code
_entity_poly.pdbx_strand_id
1 'polypeptide(L)'
;MKKFNIPDFYRSPIISRIKDYRKNDDPHKKNFVPTVLNFGPVRFFIARHFGFCYGVENAIEIAYKTIDENPDKRIFLLSEMIHNPEVNNDLLDRGVKFLMDTSGKYLINWDELTKNDIVIIPAFGTTLDIEKKLNEIGINPYRYNTTCPFVEKVWNRSAQLGEKDYTVIIHGKHYHEETRATFSHSIETSPALIVKDLNETE
;
A
#
# COMPACT_ATOMS: atom_id res chain seq x y z
N MET A 1 -11.08 8.20 -15.38
CA MET A 1 -10.26 7.85 -14.19
C MET A 1 -11.16 7.79 -12.97
N LYS A 2 -11.00 6.77 -12.12
CA LYS A 2 -11.68 6.68 -10.82
C LYS A 2 -11.45 7.98 -10.02
N LYS A 3 -12.49 8.50 -9.38
CA LYS A 3 -12.38 9.56 -8.38
C LYS A 3 -12.40 8.89 -7.01
N PHE A 4 -11.48 9.27 -6.14
CA PHE A 4 -11.40 8.76 -4.78
C PHE A 4 -11.94 9.79 -3.79
N ASN A 5 -12.70 9.30 -2.81
CA ASN A 5 -13.17 10.07 -1.66
C ASN A 5 -12.12 10.03 -0.54
N ILE A 6 -11.11 10.88 -0.68
CA ILE A 6 -10.04 11.08 0.31
C ILE A 6 -10.35 12.33 1.11
N PRO A 7 -10.11 12.33 2.44
CA PRO A 7 -10.34 13.50 3.28
C PRO A 7 -9.72 14.79 2.73
N ASP A 8 -10.48 15.87 2.79
CA ASP A 8 -10.10 17.14 2.17
C ASP A 8 -8.86 17.79 2.80
N PHE A 9 -8.54 17.46 4.05
CA PHE A 9 -7.33 17.97 4.71
C PHE A 9 -6.02 17.42 4.10
N TYR A 10 -6.08 16.34 3.31
CA TYR A 10 -4.95 15.90 2.49
C TYR A 10 -4.81 16.66 1.16
N ARG A 11 -5.79 17.51 0.81
CA ARG A 11 -5.78 18.24 -0.45
C ARG A 11 -5.25 19.65 -0.26
N SER A 12 -4.27 20.03 -1.08
CA SER A 12 -3.81 21.42 -1.16
C SER A 12 -4.57 22.17 -2.26
N PRO A 13 -5.15 23.36 -1.98
CA PRO A 13 -5.86 24.16 -2.98
C PRO A 13 -4.98 24.54 -4.19
N ILE A 14 -3.70 24.84 -3.94
CA ILE A 14 -2.74 25.21 -4.99
C ILE A 14 -2.40 23.98 -5.84
N ILE A 15 -2.06 22.87 -5.19
CA ILE A 15 -1.69 21.63 -5.88
C ILE A 15 -2.85 21.07 -6.71
N SER A 16 -4.08 21.13 -6.19
CA SER A 16 -5.27 20.67 -6.91
C SER A 16 -5.46 21.46 -8.21
N ARG A 17 -5.35 22.80 -8.17
CA ARG A 17 -5.44 23.64 -9.37
C ARG A 17 -4.36 23.31 -10.40
N ILE A 18 -3.13 23.08 -9.96
CA ILE A 18 -2.03 22.67 -10.85
C ILE A 18 -2.32 21.31 -11.49
N LYS A 19 -2.74 20.32 -10.69
CA LYS A 19 -3.09 18.99 -11.18
C LYS A 19 -4.26 19.02 -12.17
N ASP A 20 -5.28 19.83 -11.91
CA ASP A 20 -6.45 19.99 -12.79
C ASP A 20 -6.07 20.65 -14.12
N TYR A 21 -5.30 21.74 -14.09
CA TYR A 21 -4.75 22.37 -15.29
C TYR A 21 -3.97 21.35 -16.13
N ARG A 22 -3.03 20.64 -15.48
CA ARG A 22 -2.16 19.65 -16.11
C ARG A 22 -2.89 18.41 -16.64
N LYS A 23 -4.05 18.07 -16.08
CA LYS A 23 -4.91 16.98 -16.53
C LYS A 23 -5.73 17.37 -17.76
N ASN A 24 -6.18 18.62 -17.85
CA ASN A 24 -6.91 19.11 -19.01
C ASN A 24 -5.99 19.33 -20.21
N ASP A 25 -4.78 19.83 -19.97
CA ASP A 25 -3.74 20.07 -20.99
C ASP A 25 -3.14 18.77 -21.55
N ASP A 26 -2.79 17.82 -20.66
CA ASP A 26 -2.16 16.55 -21.03
C ASP A 26 -2.79 15.39 -20.24
N PRO A 27 -3.95 14.87 -20.67
CA PRO A 27 -4.70 13.86 -19.91
C PRO A 27 -3.96 12.53 -19.79
N HIS A 28 -3.10 12.21 -20.76
CA HIS A 28 -2.33 10.95 -20.79
C HIS A 28 -0.96 11.05 -20.12
N LYS A 29 -0.59 12.23 -19.59
CA LYS A 29 0.69 12.43 -18.90
C LYS A 29 1.90 12.10 -19.76
N LYS A 30 1.85 12.43 -21.05
CA LYS A 30 2.98 12.24 -21.99
C LYS A 30 4.06 13.30 -21.82
N ASN A 31 3.71 14.48 -21.33
CA ASN A 31 4.65 15.56 -21.04
C ASN A 31 5.14 15.45 -19.59
N PHE A 32 6.40 15.03 -19.43
CA PHE A 32 7.06 14.84 -18.12
C PHE A 32 7.68 16.12 -17.53
N VAL A 33 7.67 17.23 -18.27
CA VAL A 33 8.24 18.50 -17.82
C VAL A 33 7.48 19.01 -16.58
N PRO A 34 8.20 19.55 -15.57
CA PRO A 34 7.57 20.14 -14.39
C PRO A 34 6.70 21.35 -14.75
N THR A 35 5.69 21.61 -13.91
CA THR A 35 4.96 22.88 -13.95
C THR A 35 5.80 23.95 -13.28
N VAL A 36 6.05 25.06 -13.97
CA VAL A 36 6.83 26.18 -13.42
C VAL A 36 5.89 27.28 -12.96
N LEU A 37 5.89 27.57 -11.66
CA LEU A 37 5.24 28.76 -11.10
C LEU A 37 6.29 29.86 -11.00
N ASN A 38 6.17 30.89 -11.83
CA ASN A 38 7.15 31.96 -11.94
C ASN A 38 6.67 33.24 -11.24
N PHE A 39 7.36 33.64 -10.18
CA PHE A 39 7.09 34.86 -9.41
C PHE A 39 8.19 35.91 -9.60
N GLY A 40 8.95 35.85 -10.71
CA GLY A 40 10.07 36.73 -11.00
C GLY A 40 11.36 36.25 -10.34
N PRO A 41 11.83 36.86 -9.22
CA PRO A 41 13.06 36.43 -8.55
C PRO A 41 13.04 34.98 -8.05
N VAL A 42 11.86 34.40 -7.83
CA VAL A 42 11.67 33.03 -7.35
C VAL A 42 10.82 32.23 -8.33
N ARG A 43 11.26 30.99 -8.61
CA ARG A 43 10.54 30.03 -9.44
C ARG A 43 10.38 28.71 -8.69
N PHE A 44 9.16 28.19 -8.68
CA PHE A 44 8.86 26.86 -8.14
C PHE A 44 8.68 25.86 -9.27
N PHE A 45 9.41 24.76 -9.20
CA PHE A 45 9.30 23.66 -10.14
C PHE A 45 8.52 22.53 -9.49
N ILE A 46 7.29 22.31 -9.93
CA ILE A 46 6.42 21.26 -9.43
C ILE A 46 6.52 20.08 -10.38
N ALA A 47 7.03 18.95 -9.90
CA ALA A 47 7.19 17.74 -10.70
C ALA A 47 5.87 17.32 -11.37
N ARG A 48 5.95 16.68 -12.54
CA ARG A 48 4.75 16.17 -13.23
C ARG A 48 4.00 15.12 -12.39
N HIS A 49 4.75 14.25 -11.70
CA HIS A 49 4.22 13.16 -10.89
C HIS A 49 4.63 13.36 -9.44
N PHE A 50 3.65 13.60 -8.56
CA PHE A 50 3.87 13.80 -7.12
C PHE A 50 2.57 13.63 -6.33
N GLY A 51 2.72 13.39 -5.03
CA GLY A 51 1.62 13.10 -4.11
C GLY A 51 1.13 11.65 -4.21
N PHE A 52 -0.08 11.40 -3.71
CA PHE A 52 -0.64 10.05 -3.68
C PHE A 52 -0.80 9.44 -5.06
N CYS A 53 -0.36 8.19 -5.20
CA CYS A 53 -0.62 7.35 -6.35
C CYS A 53 -1.98 6.66 -6.19
N TYR A 54 -2.48 6.04 -7.27
CA TYR A 54 -3.75 5.30 -7.25
C TYR A 54 -3.85 4.29 -6.10
N GLY A 55 -2.78 3.52 -5.84
CA GLY A 55 -2.78 2.50 -4.78
C GLY A 55 -2.95 3.11 -3.39
N VAL A 56 -2.24 4.21 -3.13
CA VAL A 56 -2.34 4.96 -1.86
C VAL A 56 -3.74 5.59 -1.72
N GLU A 57 -4.24 6.24 -2.77
CA GLU A 57 -5.57 6.83 -2.77
C GLU A 57 -6.67 5.80 -2.49
N ASN A 58 -6.55 4.61 -3.09
CA ASN A 58 -7.46 3.49 -2.88
C ASN A 58 -7.38 2.93 -1.45
N ALA A 59 -6.19 2.77 -0.91
CA ALA A 59 -6.00 2.26 0.44
C ALA A 59 -6.59 3.19 1.50
N ILE A 60 -6.35 4.49 1.36
CA ILE A 60 -6.94 5.52 2.23
C ILE A 60 -8.47 5.47 2.15
N GLU A 61 -9.06 5.49 0.94
CA GLU A 61 -10.52 5.44 0.79
C GLU A 61 -11.14 4.20 1.47
N ILE A 62 -10.55 3.02 1.26
CA ILE A 62 -11.04 1.77 1.86
C ILE A 62 -10.89 1.80 3.39
N ALA A 63 -9.76 2.25 3.92
CA ALA A 63 -9.53 2.29 5.35
C ALA A 63 -10.51 3.24 6.07
N TYR A 64 -10.70 4.44 5.56
CA TYR A 64 -11.63 5.42 6.15
C TYR A 64 -13.07 4.93 6.08
N LYS A 65 -13.48 4.41 4.92
CA LYS A 65 -14.79 3.80 4.77
C LYS A 65 -15.01 2.65 5.75
N THR A 66 -13.99 1.81 5.95
CA THR A 66 -14.05 0.69 6.90
C THR A 66 -14.29 1.18 8.33
N ILE A 67 -13.61 2.27 8.73
CA ILE A 67 -13.78 2.89 10.04
C ILE A 67 -15.21 3.47 10.18
N ASP A 68 -15.62 4.28 9.21
CA ASP A 68 -16.90 4.99 9.25
C ASP A 68 -18.11 4.03 9.23
N GLU A 69 -18.01 2.90 8.52
CA GLU A 69 -19.07 1.89 8.42
C GLU A 69 -19.11 0.93 9.62
N ASN A 70 -18.11 0.94 10.51
CA ASN A 70 -18.00 -0.01 11.63
C ASN A 70 -17.69 0.70 12.97
N PRO A 71 -18.50 1.67 13.42
CA PRO A 71 -18.20 2.49 14.59
C PRO A 71 -18.08 1.70 15.90
N ASP A 72 -18.75 0.56 16.01
CA ASP A 72 -18.78 -0.28 17.23
C ASP A 72 -17.77 -1.44 17.18
N LYS A 73 -16.86 -1.47 16.20
CA LYS A 73 -15.89 -2.56 16.01
C LYS A 73 -14.49 -2.12 16.42
N ARG A 74 -13.71 -3.06 16.98
CA ARG A 74 -12.25 -2.87 17.06
C ARG A 74 -11.66 -3.07 15.68
N ILE A 75 -10.91 -2.08 15.23
CA ILE A 75 -10.27 -2.08 13.92
C ILE A 75 -8.76 -2.07 14.14
N PHE A 76 -8.11 -3.01 13.48
CA PHE A 76 -6.66 -3.12 13.47
C PHE A 76 -6.16 -2.95 12.05
N LEU A 77 -5.03 -2.29 11.92
CA LEU A 77 -4.20 -2.33 10.72
C LEU A 77 -3.09 -3.34 10.97
N LEU A 78 -2.83 -4.21 10.02
CA LEU A 78 -1.83 -5.26 10.20
C LEU A 78 -0.43 -4.67 10.48
N SER A 79 -0.09 -3.57 9.81
CA SER A 79 1.10 -2.75 9.97
C SER A 79 0.75 -1.31 9.56
N GLU A 80 1.74 -0.44 9.35
CA GLU A 80 1.50 0.86 8.70
C GLU A 80 0.71 0.67 7.39
N MET A 81 -0.31 1.50 7.17
CA MET A 81 -1.11 1.40 5.93
C MET A 81 -0.26 1.74 4.70
N ILE A 82 0.57 2.77 4.88
CA ILE A 82 1.58 3.29 3.96
C ILE A 82 2.72 3.90 4.80
N HIS A 83 3.92 4.06 4.24
CA HIS A 83 5.03 4.74 4.92
C HIS A 83 4.87 6.28 4.91
N ASN A 84 3.78 6.76 5.53
CA ASN A 84 3.49 8.17 5.74
C ASN A 84 3.01 8.36 7.19
N PRO A 85 3.84 8.98 8.07
CA PRO A 85 3.50 9.16 9.47
C PRO A 85 2.22 9.96 9.71
N GLU A 86 1.93 10.99 8.90
CA GLU A 86 0.72 11.81 9.07
C GLU A 86 -0.55 10.98 8.83
N VAL A 87 -0.54 10.16 7.77
CA VAL A 87 -1.67 9.29 7.44
C VAL A 87 -1.87 8.21 8.51
N ASN A 88 -0.77 7.60 8.99
CA ASN A 88 -0.84 6.61 10.06
C ASN A 88 -1.33 7.23 11.38
N ASN A 89 -0.89 8.44 11.72
CA ASN A 89 -1.34 9.13 12.91
C ASN A 89 -2.84 9.47 12.86
N ASP A 90 -3.37 9.93 11.72
CA ASP A 90 -4.82 10.18 11.62
C ASP A 90 -5.65 8.89 11.82
N LEU A 91 -5.15 7.75 11.35
CA LEU A 91 -5.81 6.46 11.58
C LEU A 91 -5.75 6.04 13.06
N LEU A 92 -4.63 6.28 13.74
CA LEU A 92 -4.49 6.05 15.17
C LEU A 92 -5.42 6.96 15.99
N ASP A 93 -5.52 8.24 15.63
CA ASP A 93 -6.41 9.21 16.28
C ASP A 93 -7.89 8.84 16.11
N ARG A 94 -8.21 8.08 15.07
CA ARG A 94 -9.54 7.48 14.82
C ARG A 94 -9.76 6.15 15.55
N GLY A 95 -8.82 5.71 16.39
CA GLY A 95 -8.96 4.52 17.23
C GLY A 95 -8.48 3.22 16.59
N VAL A 96 -7.86 3.26 15.41
CA VAL A 96 -7.22 2.07 14.82
C VAL A 96 -5.94 1.74 15.63
N LYS A 97 -5.59 0.46 15.69
CA LYS A 97 -4.33 -0.01 16.30
C LYS A 97 -3.52 -0.84 15.32
N PHE A 98 -2.19 -0.80 15.43
CA PHE A 98 -1.31 -1.65 14.63
C PHE A 98 -1.07 -3.01 15.30
N LEU A 99 -1.16 -4.10 14.52
CA LEU A 99 -0.84 -5.45 14.99
C LEU A 99 0.67 -5.70 15.02
N MET A 100 1.39 -5.12 14.06
CA MET A 100 2.82 -5.29 13.87
C MET A 100 3.47 -3.96 13.50
N ASP A 101 4.80 -3.87 13.69
CA ASP A 101 5.60 -2.83 13.04
C ASP A 101 6.04 -3.27 11.63
N THR A 102 6.71 -2.37 10.92
CA THR A 102 7.19 -2.59 9.54
C THR A 102 8.24 -3.69 9.42
N SER A 103 8.86 -4.12 10.53
CA SER A 103 9.78 -5.26 10.57
C SER A 103 9.05 -6.60 10.71
N GLY A 104 7.74 -6.58 11.00
CA GLY A 104 6.93 -7.76 11.30
C GLY A 104 6.93 -8.16 12.77
N LYS A 105 7.49 -7.34 13.67
CA LYS A 105 7.41 -7.59 15.10
C LYS A 105 6.00 -7.30 15.58
N TYR A 106 5.41 -8.23 16.33
CA TYR A 106 4.08 -8.06 16.91
C TYR A 106 4.11 -6.95 17.97
N LEU A 107 3.18 -6.00 17.85
CA LEU A 107 2.99 -4.90 18.78
C LEU A 107 1.93 -5.21 19.85
N ILE A 108 1.03 -6.14 19.54
CA ILE A 108 0.01 -6.63 20.47
C ILE A 108 -0.01 -8.16 20.49
N ASN A 109 -0.60 -8.74 21.53
CA ASN A 109 -0.82 -10.17 21.58
C ASN A 109 -1.96 -10.56 20.61
N TRP A 110 -1.67 -11.46 19.67
CA TRP A 110 -2.64 -11.91 18.67
C TRP A 110 -3.74 -12.81 19.26
N ASP A 111 -3.50 -13.42 20.42
CA ASP A 111 -4.51 -14.23 21.12
C ASP A 111 -5.70 -13.38 21.63
N GLU A 112 -5.53 -12.06 21.69
CA GLU A 112 -6.61 -11.12 22.05
C GLU A 112 -7.54 -10.81 20.87
N LEU A 113 -7.17 -11.24 19.65
CA LEU A 113 -8.01 -11.08 18.47
C LEU A 113 -9.13 -12.11 18.47
N THR A 114 -10.28 -11.68 17.96
CA THR A 114 -11.49 -12.47 17.85
C THR A 114 -12.03 -12.36 16.42
N LYS A 115 -12.81 -13.34 15.98
CA LYS A 115 -13.53 -13.29 14.69
C LYS A 115 -14.41 -12.05 14.47
N ASN A 116 -14.71 -11.30 15.54
CA ASN A 116 -15.55 -10.11 15.48
C ASN A 116 -14.76 -8.84 15.16
N ASP A 117 -13.43 -8.90 15.23
CA ASP A 117 -12.53 -7.79 14.92
C ASP A 117 -12.34 -7.61 13.42
N ILE A 118 -11.94 -6.40 13.04
CA ILE A 118 -11.59 -6.06 11.67
C ILE A 118 -10.08 -5.91 11.60
N VAL A 119 -9.46 -6.60 10.63
CA VAL A 119 -8.05 -6.43 10.30
C VAL A 119 -7.96 -5.93 8.86
N ILE A 120 -7.36 -4.76 8.69
CA ILE A 120 -7.10 -4.14 7.39
C ILE A 120 -5.69 -4.54 6.94
N ILE A 121 -5.59 -5.11 5.74
CA ILE A 121 -4.30 -5.44 5.12
C ILE A 121 -3.76 -4.18 4.42
N PRO A 122 -2.48 -3.80 4.63
CA PRO A 122 -1.91 -2.56 4.11
C PRO A 122 -1.71 -2.60 2.59
N ALA A 123 -1.35 -1.45 2.00
CA ALA A 123 -1.21 -1.31 0.56
C ALA A 123 -0.08 -2.19 -0.04
N PHE A 124 0.87 -2.60 0.78
CA PHE A 124 1.99 -3.48 0.43
C PHE A 124 1.61 -4.97 0.39
N GLY A 125 0.42 -5.32 0.90
CA GLY A 125 0.00 -6.71 1.07
C GLY A 125 0.50 -7.37 2.34
N THR A 126 0.36 -8.69 2.39
CA THR A 126 0.80 -9.52 3.51
C THR A 126 1.28 -10.88 3.01
N THR A 127 1.97 -11.64 3.87
CA THR A 127 2.38 -13.01 3.60
C THR A 127 1.21 -13.98 3.76
N LEU A 128 1.29 -15.13 3.07
CA LEU A 128 0.30 -16.20 3.14
C LEU A 128 0.20 -16.80 4.55
N ASP A 129 1.31 -16.85 5.30
CA ASP A 129 1.30 -17.29 6.69
C ASP A 129 0.42 -16.41 7.58
N ILE A 130 0.45 -15.10 7.36
CA ILE A 130 -0.39 -14.16 8.10
C ILE A 130 -1.85 -14.28 7.66
N GLU A 131 -2.11 -14.46 6.35
CA GLU A 131 -3.46 -14.73 5.87
C GLU A 131 -4.06 -15.99 6.50
N LYS A 132 -3.26 -17.07 6.57
CA LYS A 132 -3.63 -18.32 7.24
C LYS A 132 -3.92 -18.10 8.72
N LYS A 133 -3.05 -17.39 9.44
CA LYS A 133 -3.23 -17.08 10.87
C LYS A 133 -4.51 -16.29 11.13
N LEU A 134 -4.84 -15.30 10.29
CA LEU A 134 -6.10 -14.56 10.39
C LEU A 134 -7.32 -15.46 10.15
N ASN A 135 -7.26 -16.34 9.15
CA ASN A 135 -8.32 -17.30 8.87
C ASN A 135 -8.54 -18.28 10.04
N GLU A 136 -7.47 -18.73 10.70
CA GLU A 136 -7.55 -19.60 11.90
C GLU A 136 -8.27 -18.91 13.09
N ILE A 137 -8.11 -17.58 13.23
CA ILE A 137 -8.84 -16.77 14.21
C ILE A 137 -10.31 -16.54 13.78
N GLY A 138 -10.64 -16.80 12.53
CA GLY A 138 -11.96 -16.55 11.93
C GLY A 138 -12.12 -15.15 11.34
N ILE A 139 -11.02 -14.44 11.08
CA ILE A 139 -10.98 -13.13 10.43
C ILE A 139 -10.65 -13.34 8.95
N ASN A 140 -11.54 -12.92 8.05
CA ASN A 140 -11.29 -13.02 6.61
C ASN A 140 -10.29 -11.92 6.16
N PRO A 141 -9.06 -12.27 5.75
CA PRO A 141 -8.03 -11.29 5.37
C PRO A 141 -8.36 -10.51 4.09
N TYR A 142 -9.23 -11.05 3.23
CA TYR A 142 -9.58 -10.42 1.94
C TYR A 142 -10.69 -9.38 2.06
N ARG A 143 -11.45 -9.36 3.17
CA ARG A 143 -12.61 -8.49 3.32
C ARG A 143 -12.25 -7.00 3.33
N TYR A 144 -11.15 -6.65 3.99
CA TYR A 144 -10.65 -5.28 4.11
C TYR A 144 -9.20 -5.21 3.61
N ASN A 145 -8.97 -5.76 2.42
CA ASN A 145 -7.66 -5.77 1.80
C ASN A 145 -7.44 -4.49 0.99
N THR A 146 -6.40 -3.72 1.35
CA THR A 146 -6.01 -2.50 0.62
C THR A 146 -4.81 -2.68 -0.30
N THR A 147 -4.32 -3.92 -0.47
CA THR A 147 -3.20 -4.24 -1.35
C THR A 147 -3.34 -3.55 -2.69
N CYS A 148 -2.28 -2.86 -3.10
CA CYS A 148 -2.25 -2.16 -4.37
C CYS A 148 -2.42 -3.18 -5.52
N PRO A 149 -3.35 -2.97 -6.49
CA PRO A 149 -3.51 -3.88 -7.62
C PRO A 149 -2.24 -4.05 -8.48
N PHE A 150 -1.31 -3.11 -8.40
CA PHE A 150 -0.01 -3.22 -9.07
C PHE A 150 0.94 -4.18 -8.34
N VAL A 151 0.82 -4.33 -7.02
CA VAL A 151 1.52 -5.34 -6.22
C VAL A 151 0.93 -6.72 -6.51
N GLU A 152 -0.40 -6.86 -6.48
CA GLU A 152 -1.08 -8.12 -6.85
C GLU A 152 -0.73 -8.56 -8.28
N LYS A 153 -0.55 -7.60 -9.20
CA LYS A 153 -0.09 -7.91 -10.56
C LYS A 153 1.30 -8.56 -10.59
N VAL A 154 2.20 -8.18 -9.68
CA VAL A 154 3.51 -8.85 -9.54
C VAL A 154 3.32 -10.29 -9.07
N TRP A 155 2.46 -10.52 -8.07
CA TRP A 155 2.16 -11.87 -7.56
C TRP A 155 1.55 -12.77 -8.63
N ASN A 156 0.55 -12.26 -9.36
CA ASN A 156 -0.06 -12.96 -10.49
C ASN A 156 0.96 -13.28 -11.59
N ARG A 157 1.90 -12.37 -11.86
CA ARG A 157 2.95 -12.62 -12.85
C ARG A 157 3.94 -13.67 -12.38
N SER A 158 4.27 -13.67 -11.08
CA SER A 158 5.10 -14.70 -10.46
C SER A 158 4.46 -16.08 -10.58
N ALA A 159 3.16 -16.20 -10.27
CA ALA A 159 2.42 -17.45 -10.41
C ALA A 159 2.45 -18.02 -11.83
N GLN A 160 2.21 -17.17 -12.84
CA GLN A 160 2.29 -17.55 -14.25
C GLN A 160 3.70 -17.97 -14.72
N LEU A 161 4.76 -17.49 -14.05
CA LEU A 161 6.12 -17.93 -14.32
C LEU A 161 6.39 -19.29 -13.66
N GLY A 162 5.85 -19.52 -12.46
CA GLY A 162 5.90 -20.82 -11.79
C GLY A 162 5.19 -21.93 -12.56
N GLU A 163 4.02 -21.66 -13.15
CA GLU A 163 3.34 -22.59 -14.07
C GLU A 163 4.18 -23.01 -15.29
N LYS A 164 5.26 -22.28 -15.57
CA LYS A 164 6.19 -22.51 -16.68
C LYS A 164 7.58 -22.96 -16.21
N ASP A 165 7.68 -23.42 -14.96
CA ASP A 165 8.90 -23.93 -14.34
C ASP A 165 10.07 -22.92 -14.31
N TYR A 166 9.78 -21.62 -14.28
CA TYR A 166 10.80 -20.58 -14.08
C TYR A 166 11.09 -20.34 -12.60
N THR A 167 12.35 -20.01 -12.31
CA THR A 167 12.75 -19.39 -11.03
C THR A 167 12.46 -17.89 -11.07
N VAL A 168 11.90 -17.35 -9.99
CA VAL A 168 11.57 -15.93 -9.85
C VAL A 168 12.65 -15.21 -9.04
N ILE A 169 13.31 -14.24 -9.67
CA ILE A 169 14.26 -13.36 -8.97
C ILE A 169 13.56 -12.04 -8.63
N ILE A 170 13.46 -11.74 -7.34
CA ILE A 170 12.83 -10.54 -6.80
C ILE A 170 13.95 -9.55 -6.45
N HIS A 171 14.05 -8.46 -7.21
CA HIS A 171 14.97 -7.37 -6.87
C HIS A 171 14.34 -6.47 -5.80
N GLY A 172 14.85 -6.49 -4.58
CA GLY A 172 14.27 -5.75 -3.47
C GLY A 172 14.98 -5.92 -2.14
N LYS A 173 14.53 -5.16 -1.13
CA LYS A 173 15.03 -5.29 0.23
C LYS A 173 14.30 -6.44 0.91
N HIS A 174 14.99 -7.51 1.26
CA HIS A 174 14.37 -8.70 1.88
C HIS A 174 13.55 -8.40 3.15
N TYR A 175 13.87 -7.32 3.86
CA TYR A 175 13.18 -6.88 5.07
C TYR A 175 11.95 -6.00 4.80
N HIS A 176 11.73 -5.51 3.57
CA HIS A 176 10.59 -4.66 3.25
C HIS A 176 9.30 -5.47 3.13
N GLU A 177 8.19 -4.92 3.61
CA GLU A 177 6.89 -5.60 3.71
C GLU A 177 6.40 -6.13 2.36
N GLU A 178 6.43 -5.27 1.32
CA GLU A 178 6.04 -5.66 -0.04
C GLU A 178 6.92 -6.79 -0.59
N THR A 179 8.22 -6.80 -0.28
CA THR A 179 9.15 -7.83 -0.73
C THR A 179 8.90 -9.15 -0.01
N ARG A 180 8.62 -9.12 1.31
CA ARG A 180 8.25 -10.30 2.09
C ARG A 180 6.94 -10.91 1.60
N ALA A 181 5.92 -10.07 1.35
CA ALA A 181 4.65 -10.52 0.78
C ALA A 181 4.86 -11.14 -0.60
N THR A 182 5.55 -10.41 -1.51
CA THR A 182 5.84 -10.91 -2.86
C THR A 182 6.57 -12.25 -2.84
N PHE A 183 7.62 -12.37 -2.02
CA PHE A 183 8.35 -13.63 -1.89
C PHE A 183 7.45 -14.75 -1.36
N SER A 184 6.65 -14.50 -0.32
CA SER A 184 5.72 -15.47 0.24
C SER A 184 4.71 -15.98 -0.80
N HIS A 185 4.19 -15.12 -1.66
CA HIS A 185 3.28 -15.51 -2.74
C HIS A 185 4.01 -16.22 -3.89
N SER A 186 5.24 -15.84 -4.20
CA SER A 186 6.05 -16.45 -5.26
C SER A 186 6.44 -17.90 -4.98
N ILE A 187 6.80 -18.21 -3.73
CA ILE A 187 7.33 -19.54 -3.35
C ILE A 187 6.28 -20.67 -3.41
N GLU A 188 4.99 -20.34 -3.42
CA GLU A 188 3.92 -21.34 -3.57
C GLU A 188 3.94 -22.03 -4.94
N THR A 189 4.39 -21.31 -5.98
CA THR A 189 4.29 -21.76 -7.37
C THR A 189 5.64 -21.91 -8.06
N SER A 190 6.70 -21.32 -7.50
CA SER A 190 8.03 -21.27 -8.14
C SER A 190 9.14 -21.17 -7.10
N PRO A 191 10.34 -21.74 -7.35
CA PRO A 191 11.52 -21.32 -6.62
C PRO A 191 11.70 -19.81 -6.75
N ALA A 192 11.96 -19.12 -5.65
CA ALA A 192 12.16 -17.68 -5.64
C ALA A 192 13.39 -17.29 -4.82
N LEU A 193 14.05 -16.21 -5.21
CA LEU A 193 15.17 -15.60 -4.49
C LEU A 193 15.01 -14.08 -4.46
N ILE A 194 15.30 -13.48 -3.31
CA ILE A 194 15.38 -12.02 -3.18
C ILE A 194 16.85 -11.62 -3.33
N VAL A 195 17.12 -10.65 -4.20
CA VAL A 195 18.44 -10.03 -4.34
C VAL A 195 18.30 -8.52 -4.18
N LYS A 196 19.17 -7.89 -3.42
CA LYS A 196 19.12 -6.45 -3.13
C LYS A 196 20.00 -5.64 -4.06
N ASP A 197 21.16 -6.15 -4.41
CA ASP A 197 22.18 -5.49 -5.21
C ASP A 197 22.99 -6.51 -6.03
N LEU A 198 23.93 -6.00 -6.84
CA LEU A 198 24.73 -6.84 -7.75
C LEU A 198 25.60 -7.85 -7.00
N ASN A 199 26.06 -7.55 -5.79
CA ASN A 199 26.92 -8.46 -5.03
C ASN A 199 26.13 -9.71 -4.59
N GLU A 200 24.85 -9.57 -4.28
CA GLU A 200 23.98 -10.71 -3.96
C GLU A 200 23.61 -11.56 -5.20
N THR A 201 24.02 -11.16 -6.41
CA THR A 201 23.76 -11.92 -7.65
C THR A 201 24.95 -12.77 -8.13
N GLU A 202 26.12 -12.61 -7.52
CA GLU A 202 27.33 -13.40 -7.81
C GLU A 202 27.29 -14.79 -7.15
#